data_AF-W6KW99-F1
#
_entry.id   AF-W6KW99-F1
#
_cell.length_a   1.000
_cell.length_b   1.000
_cell.length_c   1.000
_cell.angle_alpha   90.00
_cell.angle_beta   90.00
_cell.angle_gamma   90.00
#
_symmetry.space_group_name_H-M   'P 1'
#
loop_
_entity.id
_entity.type
_entity.pdbx_description
1 polymer ?
#
loop_
_entity_poly.entity_id
_entity_poly.type
_entity_poly.pdbx_seq_one_letter_code
_entity_poly.pdbx_strand_id
1 'polypeptide(L)'
;MLACSACRLSRIPDVGHQSKATFRWATYSFWYVIDPLLRRHFQYYQRKVQLDRWLEKNNFFTNCIIGVLLGMTVYFVTIKNFLPSSEDIKRTTMEENIEEILSFMNLDTKTSFPAFQMMRAKREIIGKMHEAMDHAEVQKQKDEVERMKLLARNLQPQKG
;
A
#
# COMPACT_ATOMS: atom_id res chain seq x y z
N MET A 1 26.32 35.66 -33.81
CA MET A 1 26.04 35.71 -32.36
C MET A 1 24.71 36.43 -32.17
N LEU A 2 23.65 35.69 -31.84
CA LEU A 2 22.29 36.22 -31.69
C LEU A 2 22.09 36.71 -30.25
N ALA A 3 21.97 38.02 -30.06
CA ALA A 3 21.50 38.60 -28.80
C ALA A 3 19.96 38.53 -28.78
N CYS A 4 19.44 37.47 -28.18
CA CYS A 4 18.01 37.34 -27.90
C CYS A 4 17.69 38.19 -26.66
N SER A 5 17.34 39.45 -26.91
CA SER A 5 16.86 40.37 -25.88
C SER A 5 15.48 39.90 -25.43
N ALA A 6 15.43 39.26 -24.26
CA ALA A 6 14.20 38.88 -23.59
C ALA A 6 13.42 40.14 -23.18
N CYS A 7 12.57 40.64 -24.08
CA CYS A 7 11.50 41.57 -23.73
C CYS A 7 10.55 40.87 -22.75
N ARG A 8 10.81 41.01 -21.45
CA ARG A 8 9.81 40.77 -20.40
C ARG A 8 8.73 41.82 -20.56
N LEU A 9 7.73 41.53 -21.39
CA LEU A 9 6.50 42.30 -21.48
C LEU A 9 5.93 42.39 -20.06
N SER A 10 5.89 43.59 -19.47
CA SER A 10 5.30 43.82 -18.16
C SER A 10 3.83 43.42 -18.22
N ARG A 11 3.45 42.41 -17.43
CA ARG A 11 2.06 41.90 -17.32
C ARG A 11 1.08 42.93 -16.72
N ILE A 12 1.60 44.06 -16.25
CA ILE A 12 0.81 45.13 -15.64
C ILE A 12 0.25 45.99 -16.79
N PRO A 13 -1.08 46.07 -16.98
CA PRO A 13 -1.64 47.03 -17.92
C PRO A 13 -1.37 48.44 -17.41
N ASP A 14 -0.79 49.29 -18.25
CA ASP A 14 -0.57 50.71 -17.96
C ASP A 14 -1.91 51.45 -17.99
N VAL A 15 -2.70 51.28 -16.93
CA VAL A 15 -3.92 52.06 -16.72
C VAL A 15 -3.46 53.48 -16.36
N GLY A 16 -3.79 54.44 -17.22
CA GLY A 16 -3.29 55.82 -17.25
C GLY A 16 -3.69 56.72 -16.08
N HIS A 17 -3.67 56.21 -14.84
CA HIS A 17 -3.85 57.01 -13.63
C HIS A 17 -2.47 57.34 -13.02
N GLN A 18 -2.07 58.60 -13.14
CA GLN A 18 -0.88 59.14 -12.49
C GLN A 18 -1.14 59.31 -10.99
N SER A 19 -0.92 58.25 -10.22
CA SER A 19 -0.86 58.30 -8.76
C SER A 19 0.57 58.63 -8.28
N LYS A 20 0.70 59.57 -7.32
CA LYS A 20 1.94 60.01 -6.65
C LYS A 20 2.52 58.97 -5.66
N ALA A 21 2.11 57.71 -5.73
CA ALA A 21 2.65 56.66 -4.87
C ALA A 21 4.02 56.19 -5.38
N THR A 22 5.07 56.41 -4.60
CA THR A 22 6.47 56.03 -4.91
C THR A 22 6.69 54.53 -4.99
N PHE A 23 5.81 53.70 -4.42
CA PHE A 23 5.89 52.25 -4.53
C PHE A 23 4.49 51.62 -4.64
N ARG A 24 4.14 51.08 -5.82
CA ARG A 24 2.86 50.41 -6.09
C ARG A 24 2.87 48.95 -5.62
N TRP A 25 3.26 48.73 -4.36
CA TRP A 25 3.47 47.38 -3.84
C TRP A 25 2.19 46.54 -3.89
N ALA A 26 1.03 47.14 -3.66
CA ALA A 26 -0.27 46.48 -3.77
C ALA A 26 -0.55 45.95 -5.19
N THR A 27 -0.26 46.74 -6.22
CA THR A 27 -0.43 46.33 -7.62
C THR A 27 0.54 45.22 -7.98
N TYR A 28 1.79 45.31 -7.52
CA TYR A 28 2.79 44.27 -7.74
C TYR A 28 2.40 42.95 -7.07
N SER A 29 2.07 42.98 -5.77
CA SER A 29 1.62 41.81 -5.03
C SER A 29 0.35 41.20 -5.62
N PHE A 30 -0.57 42.02 -6.11
CA PHE A 30 -1.77 41.53 -6.78
C PHE A 30 -1.43 40.73 -8.06
N TRP A 31 -0.62 41.29 -8.97
CA TRP A 31 -0.32 40.63 -10.25
C TRP A 31 0.66 39.47 -10.16
N TYR A 32 1.61 39.51 -9.21
CA TYR A 32 2.66 38.51 -9.09
C TYR A 32 2.36 37.41 -8.07
N VAL A 33 1.48 37.66 -7.10
CA VAL A 33 1.16 36.70 -6.04
C VAL A 33 -0.32 36.32 -6.09
N ILE A 34 -1.23 37.29 -6.06
CA ILE A 34 -2.66 37.02 -5.90
C ILE A 34 -3.29 36.47 -7.19
N ASP A 35 -3.04 37.08 -8.36
CA ASP A 35 -3.54 36.64 -9.66
C ASP A 35 -3.11 35.20 -10.02
N PRO A 36 -1.82 34.80 -9.91
CA PRO A 36 -1.45 33.40 -10.18
C PRO A 36 -2.03 32.42 -9.15
N LEU A 37 -2.15 32.82 -7.88
CA LEU A 37 -2.81 31.99 -6.86
C LEU A 37 -4.30 31.78 -7.17
N LEU A 38 -5.03 32.84 -7.52
CA LEU A 38 -6.43 32.80 -7.89
C LEU A 38 -6.65 31.99 -9.17
N ARG A 39 -5.79 32.14 -10.19
CA ARG A 39 -5.84 31.33 -11.41
C ARG A 39 -5.58 29.86 -11.12
N ARG A 40 -4.60 29.55 -10.29
CA ARG A 40 -4.30 28.18 -9.88
C ARG A 40 -5.44 27.57 -9.08
N HIS A 41 -6.04 28.35 -8.18
CA HIS A 41 -7.22 27.95 -7.41
C HIS A 41 -8.43 27.71 -8.31
N PHE A 42 -8.68 28.59 -9.28
CA PHE A 42 -9.77 28.42 -10.25
C PHE A 42 -9.57 27.19 -11.15
N GLN A 43 -8.34 26.96 -11.64
CA GLN A 43 -8.00 25.75 -12.39
C GLN A 43 -8.17 24.48 -11.53
N TYR A 44 -7.77 24.53 -10.26
CA TYR A 44 -8.00 23.44 -9.32
C TYR A 44 -9.49 23.18 -9.12
N TYR A 45 -10.28 24.23 -8.94
CA TYR A 45 -11.73 24.14 -8.80
C TYR A 45 -12.39 23.52 -10.05
N GLN A 46 -12.01 23.96 -11.25
CA GLN A 46 -12.50 23.37 -12.49
C GLN A 46 -12.15 21.89 -12.61
N ARG A 47 -10.93 21.50 -12.26
CA ARG A 47 -10.52 20.08 -12.25
C ARG A 47 -11.32 19.27 -11.24
N LYS A 48 -11.60 19.83 -10.05
CA LYS A 48 -12.43 19.18 -9.04
C LYS A 48 -13.85 18.92 -9.58
N VAL A 49 -14.48 19.92 -10.19
CA VAL A 49 -15.83 19.79 -10.78
C VAL A 49 -15.86 18.78 -11.93
N GLN A 50 -14.81 18.71 -12.74
CA GLN A 50 -14.69 17.69 -13.79
C GLN A 50 -14.55 16.29 -13.20
N LEU A 51 -13.75 16.14 -12.14
CA LEU A 51 -13.58 14.89 -11.41
C LEU A 51 -14.91 14.43 -10.82
N ASP A 52 -15.66 15.35 -10.19
CA ASP A 52 -16.95 15.07 -9.56
C ASP A 52 -17.98 14.57 -10.58
N ARG A 53 -18.11 15.28 -11.72
CA ARG A 53 -18.98 14.86 -12.83
C ARG A 53 -18.52 13.53 -13.46
N TRP A 54 -17.23 13.24 -13.44
CA TRP A 54 -16.69 11.98 -13.94
C TRP A 54 -16.96 10.82 -12.97
N LEU A 55 -16.85 11.07 -11.66
CA LEU A 55 -17.24 10.14 -10.59
C LEU A 55 -18.75 9.84 -10.64
N GLU A 56 -19.59 10.86 -10.85
CA GLU A 56 -21.04 10.69 -10.99
C GLU A 56 -21.43 9.91 -12.25
N LYS A 57 -20.70 10.08 -13.35
CA LYS A 57 -20.95 9.35 -14.61
C LYS A 57 -20.47 7.90 -14.59
N ASN A 58 -19.47 7.60 -13.77
CA ASN A 58 -18.92 6.26 -13.68
C ASN A 58 -19.71 5.40 -12.69
N ASN A 59 -19.71 4.09 -12.96
CA ASN A 59 -20.44 3.13 -12.16
C ASN A 59 -19.85 3.02 -10.75
N PHE A 60 -20.69 2.73 -9.75
CA PHE A 60 -20.31 2.61 -8.33
C PHE A 60 -19.05 1.74 -8.12
N PHE A 61 -18.94 0.67 -8.90
CA PHE A 61 -17.81 -0.26 -8.87
C PHE A 61 -16.45 0.39 -9.21
N THR A 62 -16.42 1.28 -10.21
CA THR A 62 -15.20 1.99 -10.61
C THR A 62 -14.73 2.94 -9.51
N ASN A 63 -15.67 3.62 -8.85
CA ASN A 63 -15.37 4.52 -7.74
C ASN A 63 -14.85 3.74 -6.51
N CYS A 64 -15.40 2.55 -6.23
CA CYS A 64 -14.87 1.65 -5.22
C CYS A 64 -13.44 1.20 -5.50
N ILE A 65 -13.13 0.77 -6.73
CA ILE A 65 -11.77 0.34 -7.09
C ILE A 65 -10.77 1.49 -6.91
N ILE A 66 -11.12 2.69 -7.38
CA ILE A 66 -10.25 3.87 -7.26
C ILE A 66 -10.05 4.26 -5.80
N GLY A 67 -11.11 4.23 -4.99
CA GLY A 67 -11.03 4.49 -3.55
C GLY A 67 -10.14 3.50 -2.82
N VAL A 68 -10.25 2.20 -3.13
CA VAL A 68 -9.39 1.15 -2.55
C VAL A 68 -7.93 1.35 -2.96
N LEU A 69 -7.65 1.65 -4.22
CA LEU A 69 -6.28 1.91 -4.68
C LEU A 69 -5.67 3.16 -4.02
N LEU A 70 -6.45 4.24 -3.90
CA LEU A 70 -6.01 5.45 -3.19
C LEU A 70 -5.80 5.20 -1.69
N GLY A 71 -6.71 4.47 -1.03
CA GLY A 71 -6.58 4.10 0.37
C GLY A 71 -5.33 3.26 0.61
N MET A 72 -5.07 2.27 -0.24
CA MET A 72 -3.88 1.42 -0.14
C MET A 72 -2.59 2.20 -0.38
N THR A 73 -2.55 3.07 -1.39
CA THR A 73 -1.35 3.90 -1.64
C THR A 73 -1.06 4.85 -0.49
N VAL A 74 -2.08 5.51 0.06
CA VAL A 74 -1.92 6.35 1.26
C VAL A 74 -1.44 5.52 2.45
N TYR A 75 -2.08 4.38 2.70
CA TYR A 75 -1.71 3.45 3.79
C TYR A 75 -0.24 3.02 3.71
N PHE A 76 0.22 2.57 2.53
CA PHE A 76 1.62 2.18 2.33
C PHE A 76 2.59 3.35 2.47
N VAL A 77 2.24 4.54 1.98
CA VAL A 77 3.07 5.74 2.15
C VAL A 77 3.17 6.14 3.62
N THR A 78 2.04 6.11 4.36
CA THR A 78 2.06 6.38 5.80
C THR A 78 2.86 5.35 6.57
N ILE A 79 2.74 4.05 6.26
CA ILE A 79 3.53 3.00 6.90
C ILE A 79 5.01 3.18 6.62
N LYS A 80 5.40 3.45 5.37
CA LYS A 80 6.82 3.64 5.01
C LYS A 80 7.45 4.86 5.67
N ASN A 81 6.67 5.92 5.91
CA ASN A 81 7.18 7.15 6.49
C ASN A 81 7.13 7.18 8.02
N PHE A 82 6.18 6.47 8.66
CA PHE A 82 6.02 6.47 10.11
C PHE A 82 6.57 5.23 10.81
N LEU A 83 6.66 4.08 10.14
CA LEU A 83 7.36 2.92 10.70
C LEU A 83 8.79 2.87 10.13
N PRO A 84 9.82 2.74 10.98
CA PRO A 84 11.14 2.36 10.49
C PRO A 84 10.99 1.05 9.71
N SER A 85 11.66 0.99 8.55
CA SER A 85 11.55 -0.14 7.63
C SER A 85 11.75 -1.44 8.41
N SER A 86 10.77 -2.34 8.35
CA SER A 86 10.90 -3.66 8.94
C SER A 86 12.13 -4.40 8.39
N GLU A 87 12.67 -3.99 7.24
CA GLU A 87 13.93 -4.53 6.72
C GLU A 87 15.14 -4.18 7.59
N ASP A 88 15.17 -3.01 8.23
CA ASP A 88 16.28 -2.62 9.12
C ASP A 88 16.19 -3.34 10.46
N ILE A 89 14.99 -3.44 11.04
CA ILE A 89 14.78 -4.18 12.30
C ILE A 89 14.97 -5.68 12.09
N LYS A 90 14.52 -6.23 10.95
CA LYS A 90 14.64 -7.66 10.65
C LYS A 90 16.05 -8.05 10.25
N ARG A 91 16.86 -7.16 9.66
CA ARG A 91 18.29 -7.43 9.44
C ARG A 91 19.05 -7.51 10.75
N THR A 92 18.85 -6.55 11.65
CA THR A 92 19.54 -6.55 12.96
C THR A 92 19.10 -7.72 13.84
N THR A 93 17.79 -7.94 14.01
CA THR A 93 17.32 -9.09 14.83
C THR A 93 17.60 -10.45 14.21
N MET A 94 17.67 -10.56 12.88
CA MET A 94 17.99 -11.84 12.23
C MET A 94 19.49 -12.11 12.21
N GLU A 95 20.36 -11.11 12.08
CA GLU A 95 21.81 -11.28 12.26
C GLU A 95 22.14 -11.67 13.71
N GLU A 96 21.56 -11.00 14.70
CA GLU A 96 21.77 -11.29 16.12
C GLU A 96 21.26 -12.71 16.49
N ASN A 97 20.08 -13.11 16.01
CA ASN A 97 19.57 -14.47 16.25
C ASN A 97 20.34 -15.56 15.49
N ILE A 98 20.89 -15.26 14.31
CA ILE A 98 21.69 -16.22 13.54
C ILE A 98 23.03 -16.47 14.24
N GLU A 99 23.69 -15.43 14.75
CA GLU A 99 24.93 -15.59 15.54
C GLU A 99 24.68 -16.39 16.82
N GLU A 100 23.59 -16.13 17.54
CA GLU A 100 23.26 -16.83 18.78
C GLU A 100 22.95 -18.31 18.52
N ILE A 101 22.17 -18.61 17.47
CA ILE A 101 21.87 -19.98 17.03
C ILE A 101 23.12 -20.70 16.48
N LEU A 102 24.01 -20.00 15.78
CA LEU A 102 25.28 -20.54 15.27
C LEU A 102 26.28 -20.84 16.41
N SER A 103 26.31 -19.99 17.44
CA SER A 103 27.12 -20.21 18.64
C SER A 103 26.63 -21.43 19.43
N PHE A 104 25.31 -21.63 19.50
CA PHE A 104 24.69 -22.78 20.14
C PHE A 104 24.95 -24.10 19.38
N MET A 105 25.16 -24.01 18.05
CA MET A 105 25.46 -25.16 17.19
C MET A 105 26.96 -25.41 16.93
N ASN A 106 27.88 -24.62 17.51
CA ASN A 106 29.34 -24.81 17.39
C ASN A 106 29.84 -24.95 15.94
N LEU A 107 29.27 -24.19 15.01
CA LEU A 107 29.56 -24.30 13.57
C LEU A 107 30.29 -23.06 13.06
N ASP A 108 31.57 -23.24 12.72
CA ASP A 108 32.51 -22.23 12.25
C ASP A 108 32.10 -21.72 10.83
N THR A 109 31.69 -20.45 10.75
CA THR A 109 31.16 -19.82 9.53
C THR A 109 32.27 -19.34 8.60
N LYS A 110 32.94 -20.26 7.91
CA LYS A 110 33.81 -19.91 6.76
C LYS A 110 33.45 -20.58 5.45
N THR A 111 32.46 -21.44 5.41
CA THR A 111 32.02 -22.07 4.17
C THR A 111 30.50 -22.06 4.10
N SER A 112 30.00 -21.42 3.03
CA SER A 112 28.62 -21.49 2.53
C SER A 112 27.85 -22.71 3.04
N PHE A 113 26.82 -22.49 3.86
CA PHE A 113 25.89 -23.55 4.25
C PHE A 113 25.34 -24.22 2.97
N PRO A 114 25.60 -25.53 2.76
CA PRO A 114 25.28 -26.17 1.49
C PRO A 114 23.76 -26.33 1.40
N ALA A 115 23.16 -25.80 0.33
CA ALA A 115 21.72 -25.81 0.02
C ALA A 115 21.01 -27.17 0.25
N PHE A 116 21.77 -28.26 0.27
CA PHE A 116 21.33 -29.61 0.60
C PHE A 116 20.70 -29.76 1.99
N GLN A 117 21.26 -29.14 3.03
CA GLN A 117 20.70 -29.23 4.39
C GLN A 117 19.37 -28.48 4.49
N MET A 118 19.27 -27.33 3.82
CA MET A 118 18.04 -26.54 3.76
C MET A 118 16.94 -27.25 2.95
N MET A 119 17.29 -27.94 1.87
CA MET A 119 16.34 -28.78 1.13
C MET A 119 15.84 -29.96 1.98
N ARG A 120 16.70 -30.55 2.81
CA ARG A 120 16.31 -31.64 3.71
C ARG A 120 15.30 -31.17 4.76
N ALA A 121 15.57 -30.03 5.40
CA ALA A 121 14.64 -29.43 6.35
C ALA A 121 13.29 -29.06 5.70
N LYS A 122 13.31 -28.48 4.49
CA LYS A 122 12.08 -28.16 3.75
C LYS A 122 11.24 -29.41 3.46
N ARG A 123 11.88 -30.52 3.07
CA ARG A 123 11.19 -31.79 2.80
C ARG A 123 10.55 -32.37 4.06
N GLU A 124 11.23 -32.30 5.19
CA GLU A 124 10.72 -32.83 6.45
C GLU A 124 9.49 -32.07 6.96
N ILE A 125 9.50 -30.74 6.84
CA ILE A 125 8.37 -29.88 7.23
C ILE A 125 7.13 -30.17 6.36
N ILE A 126 7.31 -30.29 5.04
CA ILE A 126 6.22 -30.61 4.12
C ILE A 126 5.63 -31.99 4.45
N GLY A 127 6.47 -32.98 4.77
CA GLY A 127 6.03 -34.31 5.17
C GLY A 127 5.12 -34.28 6.41
N LYS A 128 5.55 -33.63 7.48
CA LYS A 128 4.76 -33.54 8.73
C LYS A 128 3.46 -32.75 8.54
N MET A 129 3.46 -31.75 7.66
CA MET A 129 2.26 -30.98 7.34
C MET A 129 1.21 -31.84 6.61
N HIS A 130 1.64 -32.68 5.67
CA HIS A 130 0.73 -33.57 4.95
C HIS A 130 0.13 -34.62 5.89
N GLU A 131 0.94 -35.21 6.76
CA GLU A 131 0.49 -36.18 7.76
C GLU A 131 -0.55 -35.57 8.72
N ALA A 132 -0.33 -34.33 9.19
CA ALA A 132 -1.30 -33.63 10.02
C ALA A 132 -2.63 -33.33 9.29
N MET A 133 -2.57 -33.03 7.99
CA MET A 133 -3.73 -32.77 7.15
C MET A 133 -4.55 -34.05 6.92
N ASP A 134 -3.90 -35.16 6.63
CA ASP A 134 -4.54 -36.47 6.45
C ASP A 134 -5.23 -36.91 7.73
N HIS A 135 -4.60 -36.72 8.89
CA HIS A 135 -5.21 -37.01 10.19
C HIS A 135 -6.48 -36.18 10.45
N ALA A 136 -6.47 -34.90 10.10
CA ALA A 136 -7.62 -34.02 10.25
C ALA A 136 -8.78 -34.42 9.30
N GLU A 137 -8.47 -34.83 8.08
CA GLU A 137 -9.47 -35.29 7.11
C GLU A 137 -10.12 -36.61 7.53
N VAL A 138 -9.33 -37.57 8.02
CA VAL A 138 -9.85 -38.83 8.57
C VAL A 138 -10.77 -38.57 9.77
N GLN A 139 -10.43 -37.61 10.63
CA GLN A 139 -11.25 -37.28 11.79
C GLN A 139 -12.59 -36.67 11.38
N LYS A 140 -12.58 -35.77 10.39
CA LYS A 140 -13.81 -35.19 9.82
C LYS A 140 -14.72 -36.26 9.19
N GLN A 141 -14.15 -37.23 8.48
CA GLN A 141 -14.91 -38.35 7.91
C GLN A 141 -15.52 -39.24 8.99
N LYS A 142 -14.82 -39.48 10.11
CA LYS A 142 -15.38 -40.23 11.25
C LYS A 142 -16.60 -39.52 11.85
N ASP A 143 -16.51 -38.21 12.06
CA ASP A 143 -17.61 -37.40 12.61
C ASP A 143 -18.84 -37.42 11.67
N GLU A 144 -18.61 -37.40 10.36
CA GLU A 144 -19.67 -37.46 9.36
C GLU A 144 -20.35 -38.84 9.30
N VAL A 145 -19.59 -39.92 9.42
CA VAL A 145 -20.11 -41.29 9.53
C VAL A 145 -20.91 -41.46 10.83
N GLU A 146 -20.45 -40.90 11.95
CA GLU A 146 -21.20 -40.93 13.21
C GLU A 146 -22.52 -40.20 13.11
N ARG A 147 -22.54 -39.01 12.47
CA ARG A 147 -23.80 -38.29 12.19
C ARG A 147 -24.75 -39.11 11.32
N MET A 148 -24.25 -39.72 10.25
CA MET A 148 -25.06 -40.58 9.39
C MET A 148 -25.62 -41.79 10.14
N LYS A 149 -24.83 -42.39 11.05
CA LYS A 149 -25.26 -43.52 11.88
C LYS A 149 -26.34 -43.13 12.89
N LEU A 150 -26.26 -41.93 13.48
CA LEU A 150 -27.30 -41.38 14.36
C LEU A 150 -28.60 -41.14 13.59
N LEU A 151 -28.52 -40.53 12.40
CA LEU A 151 -29.68 -40.32 11.54
C LEU A 151 -30.31 -41.64 11.11
N ALA A 152 -29.51 -42.63 10.72
CA ALA A 152 -30.00 -43.96 10.37
C ALA A 152 -30.68 -44.67 11.55
N ARG A 153 -30.16 -44.52 12.78
CA ARG A 153 -30.79 -45.08 14.00
C ARG A 153 -32.12 -44.41 14.31
N ASN A 154 -32.25 -43.10 14.10
CA ASN A 154 -33.51 -42.36 14.27
C ASN A 154 -34.54 -42.67 13.19
N LEU A 155 -34.09 -43.13 12.01
CA LEU A 155 -34.94 -43.53 10.88
C LEU A 155 -35.30 -45.02 10.89
N GLN A 156 -34.76 -45.84 11.79
CA GLN A 156 -35.23 -47.22 11.95
C GLN A 156 -36.60 -47.22 12.64
N PRO A 157 -37.67 -47.71 12.00
CA PRO A 157 -38.96 -47.85 12.66
C PRO A 157 -38.83 -48.89 13.78
N GLN A 158 -39.38 -48.59 14.96
CA GLN A 158 -39.65 -49.59 15.99
C GLN A 158 -40.46 -50.72 15.32
N LYS A 159 -39.82 -51.87 15.09
CA LYS A 159 -40.54 -53.11 14.84
C LYS A 159 -41.20 -53.52 16.15
N GLY A 160 -42.44 -53.05 16.35
CA GLY A 160 -43.46 -53.72 17.16
C GLY A 160 -44.14 -54.79 16.31
#